data_AF-B2XCP5-F1
#
_entry.id   AF-B2XCP5-F1
#
_cell.length_a   1.000
_cell.length_b   1.000
_cell.length_c   1.000
_cell.angle_alpha   90.00
_cell.angle_beta   90.00
_cell.angle_gamma   90.00
#
_symmetry.space_group_name_H-M   'P 1'
#
loop_
_entity.id
_entity.type
_entity.pdbx_description
1 polymer ?
#
loop_
_entity_poly.entity_id
_entity_poly.type
_entity_poly.pdbx_seq_one_letter_code
_entity_poly.pdbx_strand_id
1 'polypeptide(L)'
;KKGFRLEFCTGSPKYNHFDVKDSIVNKLEHHWLQMKFDEQFAKRKQPLWDHEYTRHGTCCTNLYDQRAYFLLAMRLKDKFDLLTTLRTQGISPGSKHSFGDIQKAIKKVTNNVDPDLKCVQYTKGVR
;
A
#
# COMPACT_ATOMS: atom_id res chain seq x y z
N LYS A 1 3.92 24.52 0.58
CA LYS A 1 4.43 24.30 -0.80
C LYS A 1 3.49 23.32 -1.50
N LYS A 2 3.00 23.63 -2.70
CA LYS A 2 2.16 22.69 -3.47
C LYS A 2 3.10 21.61 -4.04
N GLY A 3 3.14 20.44 -3.41
CA GLY A 3 3.87 19.29 -3.94
C GLY A 3 3.05 18.63 -5.04
N PHE A 4 3.65 18.34 -6.18
CA PHE A 4 3.04 17.50 -7.20
C PHE A 4 3.37 16.05 -6.89
N ARG A 5 2.39 15.15 -7.04
CA ARG A 5 2.65 13.72 -6.94
C ARG A 5 3.32 13.26 -8.23
N LEU A 6 4.49 12.64 -8.09
CA LEU A 6 5.24 12.11 -9.24
C LEU A 6 4.57 10.82 -9.71
N GLU A 7 4.12 10.81 -10.96
CA GLU A 7 3.35 9.71 -11.55
C GLU A 7 3.67 9.56 -13.04
N PHE A 8 3.55 8.33 -13.57
CA PHE A 8 3.68 8.01 -14.99
C PHE A 8 5.00 8.49 -15.63
N CYS A 9 6.13 8.25 -14.96
CA CYS A 9 7.43 8.67 -15.47
C CYS A 9 7.83 7.94 -16.76
N THR A 10 8.38 8.68 -17.72
CA THR A 10 8.79 8.16 -19.04
C THR A 10 10.24 7.65 -19.02
N GLY A 11 10.62 6.85 -20.01
CA GLY A 11 11.98 6.29 -20.12
C GLY A 11 12.24 5.06 -19.23
N SER A 12 11.26 4.63 -18.46
CA SER A 12 11.34 3.45 -17.59
C SER A 12 10.83 2.17 -18.28
N PRO A 13 11.35 0.98 -17.91
CA PRO A 13 10.80 -0.29 -18.36
C PRO A 13 9.33 -0.44 -17.99
N LYS A 14 8.54 -1.03 -18.90
CA LYS A 14 7.15 -1.41 -18.63
C LYS A 14 7.09 -2.51 -17.56
N TYR A 15 5.91 -2.66 -16.96
CA TYR A 15 5.66 -3.76 -16.02
C TYR A 15 5.91 -5.12 -16.69
N ASN A 16 6.74 -5.93 -16.07
CA ASN A 16 7.01 -7.31 -16.46
C ASN A 16 6.22 -8.26 -15.56
N HIS A 17 5.27 -8.99 -16.11
CA HIS A 17 4.43 -9.88 -15.30
C HIS A 17 5.28 -10.97 -14.63
N PHE A 18 5.04 -11.20 -13.34
CA PHE A 18 5.67 -12.31 -12.64
C PHE A 18 5.04 -13.63 -13.08
N ASP A 19 5.85 -14.69 -13.24
CA ASP A 19 5.31 -16.03 -13.42
C ASP A 19 4.49 -16.41 -12.16
N VAL A 20 3.34 -17.05 -12.34
CA VAL A 20 2.47 -17.48 -11.23
C VAL A 20 3.21 -18.40 -10.23
N LYS A 21 4.23 -19.12 -10.68
CA LYS A 21 5.09 -19.97 -9.86
C LYS A 21 6.19 -19.21 -9.12
N ASP A 22 6.44 -17.94 -9.45
CA ASP A 22 7.40 -17.13 -8.69
C ASP A 22 6.88 -16.92 -7.27
N SER A 23 7.72 -17.25 -6.29
CA SER A 23 7.45 -17.06 -4.86
C SER A 23 6.97 -15.64 -4.51
N ILE A 24 7.35 -14.62 -5.29
CA ILE A 24 6.91 -13.24 -5.04
C ILE A 24 5.40 -13.07 -5.23
N VAL A 25 4.76 -13.84 -6.11
CA VAL A 25 3.31 -13.75 -6.35
C VAL A 25 2.55 -14.09 -5.08
N ASN A 26 2.90 -15.20 -4.41
CA ASN A 26 2.25 -15.57 -3.16
C ASN A 26 2.52 -14.57 -2.02
N LYS A 27 3.72 -13.98 -1.98
CA LYS A 27 4.02 -12.90 -1.02
C LYS A 27 3.18 -11.66 -1.28
N LEU A 28 3.09 -11.23 -2.54
CA LEU A 28 2.29 -10.06 -2.90
C LEU A 28 0.80 -10.29 -2.67
N GLU A 29 0.25 -11.47 -2.92
CA GLU A 29 -1.15 -11.76 -2.59
C GLU A 29 -1.41 -11.72 -1.07
N HIS A 30 -0.42 -12.03 -0.24
CA HIS A 30 -0.56 -11.92 1.21
C HIS A 30 -0.41 -10.47 1.72
N HIS A 31 0.60 -9.74 1.24
CA HIS A 31 0.93 -8.40 1.76
C HIS A 31 0.23 -7.27 1.01
N TRP A 32 -0.16 -7.48 -0.26
CA TRP A 32 -0.71 -6.49 -1.18
C TRP A 32 -1.84 -7.09 -2.05
N LEU A 33 -2.84 -7.65 -1.36
CA LEU A 33 -4.01 -8.32 -1.95
C LEU A 33 -4.79 -7.42 -2.92
N GLN A 34 -5.24 -8.00 -4.03
CA GLN A 34 -5.94 -7.30 -5.10
C GLN A 34 -7.47 -7.42 -4.94
N MET A 35 -8.03 -6.84 -3.87
CA MET A 35 -9.42 -7.06 -3.40
C MET A 35 -10.56 -6.85 -4.43
N LYS A 36 -10.29 -6.23 -5.58
CA LYS A 36 -11.28 -6.00 -6.65
C LYS A 36 -11.42 -7.18 -7.62
N PHE A 37 -10.56 -8.18 -7.52
CA PHE A 37 -10.45 -9.27 -8.48
C PHE A 37 -10.46 -10.63 -7.77
N ASP A 38 -10.91 -11.67 -8.45
CA ASP A 38 -10.75 -13.03 -7.95
C ASP A 38 -9.26 -13.42 -7.93
N GLU A 39 -8.88 -14.29 -6.99
CA GLU A 39 -7.47 -14.66 -6.76
C GLU A 39 -6.80 -15.25 -8.01
N GLN A 40 -7.53 -16.07 -8.78
CA GLN A 40 -6.98 -16.74 -9.95
C GLN A 40 -6.69 -15.75 -11.08
N PHE A 41 -7.57 -14.77 -11.29
CA PHE A 41 -7.36 -13.65 -12.19
C PHE A 41 -6.25 -12.73 -11.68
N ALA A 42 -6.30 -12.35 -10.40
CA ALA A 42 -5.33 -11.47 -9.75
C ALA A 42 -3.89 -11.99 -9.90
N LYS A 43 -3.64 -13.28 -9.61
CA LYS A 43 -2.31 -13.89 -9.76
C LYS A 43 -1.81 -13.92 -11.20
N ARG A 44 -2.70 -14.15 -12.17
CA ARG A 44 -2.35 -14.27 -13.60
C ARG A 44 -2.19 -12.94 -14.31
N LYS A 45 -3.06 -11.97 -14.01
CA LYS A 45 -3.17 -10.69 -14.71
C LYS A 45 -2.55 -9.53 -13.94
N GLN A 46 -2.34 -9.69 -12.63
CA GLN A 46 -1.64 -8.74 -11.77
C GLN A 46 -2.11 -7.28 -11.94
N PRO A 47 -3.43 -7.01 -12.12
CA PRO A 47 -3.93 -5.72 -12.59
C PRO A 47 -3.61 -4.56 -11.62
N LEU A 48 -3.64 -4.81 -10.31
CA LEU A 48 -3.30 -3.78 -9.33
C LEU A 48 -1.79 -3.51 -9.36
N TRP A 49 -0.97 -4.55 -9.41
CA TRP A 49 0.48 -4.42 -9.35
C TRP A 49 1.04 -3.76 -10.61
N ASP A 50 0.51 -4.11 -11.79
CA ASP A 50 0.83 -3.40 -13.03
C ASP A 50 0.48 -1.91 -12.89
N HIS A 51 -0.76 -1.59 -12.49
CA HIS A 51 -1.19 -0.19 -12.35
C HIS A 51 -0.27 0.60 -11.41
N GLU A 52 0.00 0.08 -10.22
CA GLU A 52 0.81 0.77 -9.20
C GLU A 52 2.28 0.88 -9.63
N TYR A 53 2.84 -0.13 -10.29
CA TYR A 53 4.20 -0.04 -10.82
C TYR A 53 4.28 0.95 -11.98
N THR A 54 3.38 0.84 -12.95
CA THR A 54 3.34 1.74 -14.12
C THR A 54 3.13 3.19 -13.71
N ARG A 55 2.28 3.45 -12.72
CA ARG A 55 1.98 4.80 -12.22
C ARG A 55 3.06 5.34 -11.28
N HIS A 56 3.61 4.54 -10.38
CA HIS A 56 4.52 5.03 -9.32
C HIS A 56 5.91 4.37 -9.34
N GLY A 57 5.98 3.06 -9.55
CA GLY A 57 7.26 2.33 -9.60
C GLY A 57 8.19 2.82 -10.71
N THR A 58 7.65 3.19 -11.88
CA THR A 58 8.39 3.77 -13.01
C THR A 58 9.16 5.04 -12.65
N CYS A 59 8.75 5.75 -11.59
CA CYS A 59 9.39 6.98 -11.14
C CYS A 59 10.58 6.78 -10.19
N CYS A 60 10.96 5.55 -9.88
CA CYS A 60 12.08 5.23 -9.01
C CYS A 60 13.02 4.15 -9.57
N THR A 61 12.98 3.94 -10.90
CA THR A 61 13.77 2.91 -11.61
C THR A 61 15.27 3.15 -11.55
N ASN A 62 15.70 4.38 -11.29
CA ASN A 62 17.09 4.71 -11.04
C ASN A 62 17.62 4.16 -9.69
N LEU A 63 16.73 3.74 -8.79
CA LEU A 63 17.07 3.20 -7.46
C LEU A 63 16.62 1.74 -7.30
N TYR A 64 15.45 1.39 -7.84
CA TYR A 64 14.82 0.10 -7.64
C TYR A 64 14.30 -0.45 -8.96
N ASP A 65 14.74 -1.65 -9.32
CA ASP A 65 14.03 -2.42 -10.35
C ASP A 65 12.63 -2.84 -9.84
N GLN A 66 11.82 -3.43 -10.74
CA GLN A 66 10.46 -3.83 -10.39
C GLN A 66 10.41 -4.76 -9.17
N ARG A 67 11.29 -5.77 -9.10
CA ARG A 67 11.26 -6.72 -7.99
C ARG A 67 11.64 -6.02 -6.68
N ALA A 68 12.66 -5.18 -6.71
CA ALA A 68 13.11 -4.38 -5.58
C ALA A 68 12.04 -3.40 -5.08
N TYR A 69 11.29 -2.76 -5.99
CA TYR A 69 10.16 -1.88 -5.66
C TYR A 69 9.11 -2.61 -4.81
N PHE A 70 8.66 -3.79 -5.26
CA PHE A 70 7.67 -4.59 -4.53
C PHE A 70 8.21 -5.15 -3.21
N LEU A 71 9.46 -5.61 -3.20
CA LEU A 71 10.11 -6.08 -1.98
C LEU A 71 10.25 -4.96 -0.94
N LEU A 72 10.57 -3.75 -1.36
CA LEU A 72 10.64 -2.58 -0.48
C LEU A 72 9.27 -2.24 0.12
N ALA A 73 8.22 -2.23 -0.69
CA ALA A 73 6.86 -1.98 -0.22
C ALA A 73 6.44 -2.98 0.87
N MET A 74 6.72 -4.28 0.67
CA MET A 74 6.43 -5.31 1.68
C MET A 74 7.26 -5.12 2.95
N ARG A 75 8.57 -4.84 2.83
CA ARG A 75 9.43 -4.56 3.99
C ARG A 75 8.96 -3.36 4.80
N LEU A 76 8.48 -2.30 4.13
CA LEU A 76 7.92 -1.12 4.79
C LEU A 76 6.61 -1.46 5.50
N LYS A 77 5.72 -2.25 4.88
CA LYS A 77 4.49 -2.73 5.53
C LYS A 77 4.80 -3.52 6.80
N ASP A 78 5.75 -4.45 6.73
CA ASP A 78 6.08 -5.32 7.87
C ASP A 78 6.80 -4.57 9.00
N LYS A 79 7.45 -3.44 8.70
CA LYS A 79 8.05 -2.55 9.71
C LYS A 79 7.01 -1.89 10.62
N PHE A 80 5.79 -1.67 10.13
CA PHE A 80 4.75 -0.95 10.85
C PHE A 80 3.50 -1.82 11.05
N ASP A 81 3.44 -2.56 12.15
CA ASP A 81 2.18 -3.20 12.58
C ASP A 81 1.21 -2.16 13.13
N LEU A 82 0.53 -1.46 12.22
CA LEU A 82 -0.42 -0.41 12.55
C LEU A 82 -1.59 -0.94 13.39
N LEU A 83 -2.06 -2.17 13.13
CA LEU A 83 -3.20 -2.73 13.85
C LEU A 83 -2.86 -2.99 15.32
N THR A 84 -1.73 -3.63 15.59
CA THR A 84 -1.26 -3.84 16.96
C THR A 84 -0.97 -2.50 17.63
N THR A 85 -0.30 -1.59 16.94
CA THR A 85 -0.01 -0.23 17.45
C THR A 85 -1.29 0.46 17.91
N LEU A 86 -2.31 0.52 17.05
CA LEU A 86 -3.60 1.14 17.38
C LEU A 86 -4.27 0.44 18.57
N ARG A 87 -4.32 -0.90 18.60
CA ARG A 87 -4.92 -1.67 19.70
C ARG A 87 -4.25 -1.40 21.04
N THR A 88 -2.92 -1.34 21.10
CA THR A 88 -2.20 -1.01 22.34
C THR A 88 -2.49 0.39 22.87
N GLN A 89 -3.01 1.29 22.02
CA GLN A 89 -3.45 2.63 22.40
C GLN A 89 -4.96 2.72 22.63
N GLY A 90 -5.66 1.58 22.76
CA GLY A 90 -7.12 1.55 22.94
C GLY A 90 -7.93 1.79 21.67
N ILE A 91 -7.27 1.88 20.50
CA ILE A 91 -7.90 2.13 19.21
C ILE A 91 -8.16 0.79 18.52
N SER A 92 -9.41 0.33 18.57
CA SER A 92 -9.84 -0.91 17.92
C SER A 92 -10.86 -0.65 16.80
N PRO A 93 -10.87 -1.47 15.75
CA PRO A 93 -11.96 -1.48 14.76
C PRO A 93 -13.32 -1.70 15.45
N GLY A 94 -14.38 -1.07 14.92
CA GLY A 94 -15.75 -1.20 15.44
C GLY A 94 -16.20 -0.08 16.38
N SER A 95 -15.29 0.79 16.84
CA SER A 95 -15.63 1.98 17.63
C SER A 95 -15.13 3.27 16.96
N LYS A 96 -15.66 4.42 17.41
CA LYS A 96 -15.24 5.74 16.96
C LYS A 96 -14.04 6.20 17.78
N HIS A 97 -13.09 6.87 17.12
CA HIS A 97 -11.90 7.45 17.72
C HIS A 97 -11.66 8.83 17.13
N SER A 98 -11.01 9.73 17.88
CA SER A 98 -10.69 11.05 17.36
C SER A 98 -9.56 10.98 16.33
N PHE A 99 -9.52 11.93 15.41
CA PHE A 99 -8.41 12.06 14.45
C PHE A 99 -7.06 12.20 15.16
N GLY A 100 -7.03 13.01 16.23
CA GLY A 100 -5.81 13.28 17.00
C GLY A 100 -5.27 12.03 17.70
N ASP A 101 -6.13 11.17 18.24
CA ASP A 101 -5.71 9.94 18.91
C ASP A 101 -5.09 8.95 17.92
N ILE A 102 -5.71 8.77 16.75
CA ILE A 102 -5.19 7.91 15.68
C ILE A 102 -3.84 8.44 15.19
N GLN A 103 -3.75 9.75 14.93
CA GLN A 103 -2.51 10.37 14.45
C GLN A 103 -1.39 10.20 15.46
N LYS A 104 -1.66 10.48 16.75
CA LYS A 104 -0.70 10.36 17.85
C LYS A 104 -0.24 8.91 18.05
N ALA A 105 -1.14 7.94 17.94
CA ALA A 105 -0.81 6.53 18.07
C ALA A 105 0.17 6.08 16.98
N ILE A 106 -0.09 6.43 15.72
CA ILE A 106 0.76 6.05 14.58
C ILE A 106 2.09 6.82 14.62
N LYS A 107 2.09 8.10 15.01
CA LYS A 107 3.30 8.93 15.14
C LYS A 107 4.40 8.31 16.01
N LYS A 108 4.01 7.53 17.03
CA LYS A 108 4.95 6.83 17.93
C LYS A 108 5.77 5.76 17.22
N VAL A 109 5.22 5.12 16.18
CA VAL A 109 5.91 4.05 15.44
C VAL A 109 6.57 4.56 14.16
N THR A 110 6.28 5.79 13.74
CA THR A 110 6.85 6.44 12.55
C THR A 110 7.97 7.43 12.89
N ASN A 111 8.73 7.19 13.97
CA ASN A 111 9.83 8.06 14.40
C ASN A 111 9.42 9.53 14.58
N ASN A 112 8.27 9.77 15.21
CA ASN A 112 7.70 11.11 15.42
C ASN A 112 7.37 11.88 14.12
N VAL A 113 7.23 11.19 12.98
CA VAL A 113 6.74 11.79 11.73
C VAL A 113 5.22 11.70 11.68
N ASP A 114 4.56 12.81 11.38
CA ASP A 114 3.10 12.84 11.26
C ASP A 114 2.61 12.01 10.06
N PRO A 115 1.71 11.03 10.27
CA PRO A 115 1.10 10.29 9.18
C PRO A 115 0.04 11.13 8.45
N ASP A 116 -0.13 10.86 7.16
CA ASP A 116 -1.25 11.37 6.36
C ASP A 116 -2.46 10.45 6.50
N LEU A 117 -3.40 10.82 7.39
CA LEU A 117 -4.63 10.07 7.63
C LEU A 117 -5.68 10.40 6.57
N LYS A 118 -6.12 9.37 5.83
CA LYS A 118 -7.15 9.48 4.78
C LYS A 118 -8.46 8.87 5.27
N CYS A 119 -9.51 9.68 5.32
CA CYS A 119 -10.85 9.26 5.69
C CYS A 119 -11.73 9.08 4.45
N VAL A 120 -12.64 8.11 4.51
CA VAL A 120 -13.74 7.95 3.55
C VAL A 120 -15.06 8.03 4.30
N GLN A 121 -16.02 8.77 3.75
CA GLN A 121 -17.37 8.81 4.30
C GLN A 121 -18.19 7.71 3.66
N TYR A 122 -18.49 6.66 4.42
CA TYR A 122 -19.50 5.70 4.02
C TYR A 122 -20.88 6.34 4.22
N THR A 123 -21.41 6.96 3.18
CA THR A 123 -22.85 7.23 3.12
C THR A 123 -23.54 5.89 2.97
N LYS A 124 -24.33 5.47 3.96
CA LYS A 124 -25.32 4.42 3.71
C LYS A 124 -26.20 4.97 2.60
N GLY A 125 -26.11 4.38 1.41
CA GLY A 125 -27.00 4.70 0.32
C GLY A 125 -28.43 4.71 0.84
N VAL A 126 -29.16 5.77 0.49
CA VAL A 126 -30.61 5.73 0.38
C VAL A 126 -30.93 4.43 -0.37
N ARG A 127 -31.76 3.58 0.26
CA ARG A 127 -32.24 2.34 -0.35
C ARG A 127 -32.95 2.63 -1.66
#